data_AF-A0A3P8PL95-F1
#
_entry.id   AF-A0A3P8PL95-F1
#
_cell.length_a   1.000
_cell.length_b   1.000
_cell.length_c   1.000
_cell.angle_alpha   90.00
_cell.angle_beta   90.00
_cell.angle_gamma   90.00
#
_symmetry.space_group_name_H-M   'P 1'
#
loop_
_entity.id
_entity.type
_entity.pdbx_description
1 polymer ?
#
loop_
_entity_poly.entity_id
_entity_poly.type
_entity_poly.pdbx_seq_one_letter_code
_entity_poly.pdbx_strand_id
1 'polypeptide(L)'
;MADVLSVLRQYNIQKKEIVAKGDEVIFGEFSWPKNVKTNYIIWGTGKEGQPKEYYTLDSILFLLNNVHLPHPSYVRRAATENIPVVRRPDRKGLLSYLNGESSTSTSIDRSAPIEIGLQSRTQGKVTTFLQHDDEERVRLDKERLAARLEGHKEGIVQIEQIRSLSEAMSVEKIAAIKAKIMAKKRSTIKTDLDDDITLKQRSFVDAEVDVTRDIVSRERVWRTRTTILQSTGKEGASARKAQTPALQPVPRPVSQARPPPNQKKGSRTPIIIIPAATTSLITMLNAKDLLQDLKFITSEEKKKQGIPRDNEVLLQRRKDQIQPGGTTLSVTVPYRVIDQPLKLAPQDWDRVVAVFVQGPAWQFKGWPWLLPDGSPVDIFAKIRAFHLKYDEATTDPNVQKWDVTVLELSRHRRHLDRPVFLRFWETLDRYLIFMHLIKFLNVI
;
A
#
# COMPACT_ATOMS: atom_id res chain seq x y z
N MET A 1 11.86 3.57 -5.70
CA MET A 1 11.41 3.13 -7.03
C MET A 1 12.63 3.21 -7.93
N ALA A 2 13.14 2.09 -8.42
CA ALA A 2 14.36 2.07 -9.22
C ALA A 2 14.01 2.34 -10.69
N ASP A 3 14.75 3.24 -11.33
CA ASP A 3 14.72 3.45 -12.77
C ASP A 3 15.30 2.24 -13.52
N VAL A 4 14.95 2.09 -14.80
CA VAL A 4 15.37 0.95 -15.64
C VAL A 4 16.89 0.79 -15.73
N LEU A 5 17.65 1.89 -15.69
CA LEU A 5 19.11 1.86 -15.72
C LEU A 5 19.69 1.34 -14.39
N SER A 6 19.12 1.76 -13.26
CA SER A 6 19.46 1.24 -11.94
C SER A 6 19.14 -0.26 -11.81
N VAL A 7 18.02 -0.71 -12.38
CA VAL A 7 17.67 -2.15 -12.43
C VAL A 7 18.67 -2.91 -13.29
N LEU A 8 19.01 -2.41 -14.49
CA LEU A 8 20.02 -3.00 -15.36
C LEU A 8 21.38 -3.12 -14.64
N ARG A 9 21.82 -2.06 -13.95
CA ARG A 9 23.03 -2.07 -13.12
C ARG A 9 22.97 -3.16 -12.05
N GLN A 10 21.88 -3.23 -11.30
CA GLN A 10 21.73 -4.23 -10.24
C GLN A 10 21.83 -5.66 -10.78
N TYR A 11 21.17 -5.94 -11.91
CA TYR A 11 21.22 -7.26 -12.54
C TYR A 11 22.61 -7.59 -13.08
N ASN A 12 23.32 -6.62 -13.68
CA ASN A 12 24.69 -6.82 -14.16
C ASN A 12 25.69 -7.08 -13.02
N ILE A 13 25.56 -6.36 -11.89
CA ILE A 13 26.40 -6.57 -10.70
C ILE A 13 26.12 -7.93 -10.07
N GLN A 14 24.85 -8.29 -9.93
CA GLN A 14 24.43 -9.56 -9.32
C GLN A 14 24.57 -10.76 -10.27
N LYS A 15 24.99 -10.54 -11.53
CA LYS A 15 25.07 -11.56 -12.59
C LYS A 15 23.77 -12.36 -12.73
N LYS A 16 22.64 -11.66 -12.60
CA LYS A 16 21.31 -12.21 -12.82
C LYS A 16 20.99 -12.27 -14.30
N GLU A 17 20.12 -13.21 -14.68
CA GLU A 17 19.67 -13.36 -16.06
C GLU A 17 18.86 -12.15 -16.52
N ILE A 18 19.17 -11.63 -17.71
CA ILE A 18 18.44 -10.58 -18.40
C ILE A 18 17.95 -11.19 -19.71
N VAL A 19 16.63 -11.29 -19.88
CA VAL A 19 16.03 -11.96 -21.04
C VAL A 19 15.52 -10.91 -22.02
N ALA A 20 16.10 -10.83 -23.21
CA ALA A 20 15.59 -10.00 -24.30
C ALA A 20 14.69 -10.85 -25.21
N LYS A 21 13.38 -10.57 -25.24
CA LYS A 21 12.39 -11.32 -26.04
C LYS A 21 11.61 -10.37 -26.93
N GLY A 22 11.78 -10.48 -28.24
CA GLY A 22 11.14 -9.57 -29.20
C GLY A 22 11.61 -8.13 -28.98
N ASP A 23 10.65 -7.23 -28.73
CA ASP A 23 10.89 -5.80 -28.46
C ASP A 23 10.95 -5.47 -26.95
N GLU A 24 10.95 -6.48 -26.08
CA GLU A 24 10.99 -6.29 -24.62
C GLU A 24 12.26 -6.85 -23.98
N VAL A 25 12.66 -6.23 -22.87
CA VAL A 25 13.75 -6.66 -21.99
C VAL A 25 13.18 -6.94 -20.61
N ILE A 26 13.38 -8.18 -20.15
CA ILE A 26 12.79 -8.72 -18.93
C ILE A 26 13.89 -8.87 -17.87
N PHE A 27 13.62 -8.26 -16.71
CA PHE A 27 14.42 -8.32 -15.49
C PHE A 27 13.59 -9.00 -14.39
N GLY A 28 13.61 -10.34 -14.36
CA GLY A 28 12.81 -11.12 -13.44
C GLY A 28 11.31 -10.89 -13.65
N GLU A 29 10.67 -10.16 -12.74
CA GLU A 29 9.23 -9.85 -12.79
C GLU A 29 8.90 -8.56 -13.56
N PHE A 30 9.90 -7.77 -13.94
CA PHE A 30 9.70 -6.49 -14.62
C PHE A 30 10.07 -6.58 -16.10
N SER A 31 9.28 -5.95 -16.96
CA SER A 31 9.55 -5.83 -18.40
C SER A 31 9.53 -4.36 -18.83
N TRP A 32 10.44 -4.01 -19.72
CA TRP A 32 10.46 -2.70 -20.40
C TRP A 32 10.65 -2.90 -21.90
N PRO A 33 10.07 -2.03 -22.75
CA PRO A 33 10.36 -2.05 -24.16
C PRO A 33 11.82 -1.63 -24.40
N LYS A 34 12.47 -2.18 -25.44
CA LYS A 34 13.87 -1.90 -25.80
C LYS A 34 14.13 -0.41 -26.06
N ASN A 35 13.15 0.27 -26.64
CA ASN A 35 13.22 1.69 -26.99
C ASN A 35 13.04 2.65 -25.80
N VAL A 36 12.79 2.14 -24.58
CA VAL A 36 12.61 2.98 -23.39
C VAL A 36 13.83 3.88 -23.18
N LYS A 37 13.59 5.17 -22.97
CA LYS A 37 14.64 6.13 -22.63
C LYS A 37 15.07 5.93 -21.18
N THR A 38 16.37 5.84 -20.97
CA THR A 38 16.97 5.78 -19.64
C THR A 38 17.13 7.20 -19.07
N ASN A 39 17.75 7.31 -17.90
CA ASN A 39 18.16 8.58 -17.29
C ASN A 39 19.63 8.94 -17.58
N TYR A 40 20.30 8.26 -18.51
CA TYR A 40 21.69 8.58 -18.89
C TYR A 40 21.74 9.53 -20.09
N ILE A 41 22.23 10.75 -19.88
CA ILE A 41 22.32 11.81 -20.89
C ILE A 41 23.33 11.43 -21.98
N ILE A 42 22.97 11.66 -23.24
CA ILE A 42 23.86 11.53 -24.39
C ILE A 42 24.85 12.69 -24.40
N TRP A 43 26.16 12.39 -24.38
CA TRP A 43 27.21 13.40 -24.44
C TRP A 43 27.00 14.37 -25.60
N GLY A 44 27.11 15.67 -25.31
CA GLY A 44 26.96 16.74 -26.31
C GLY A 44 25.54 17.23 -26.51
N THR A 45 24.54 16.67 -25.81
CA THR A 45 23.16 17.19 -25.75
C THR A 45 22.96 18.08 -24.52
N GLY A 46 21.88 18.87 -24.47
CA GLY A 46 21.61 19.76 -23.34
C GLY A 46 22.51 21.00 -23.24
N LYS A 47 23.24 21.36 -24.31
CA LYS A 47 24.08 22.56 -24.40
C LYS A 47 23.40 23.60 -25.30
N GLU A 48 23.67 24.89 -25.06
CA GLU A 48 23.20 26.00 -25.91
C GLU A 48 21.66 26.03 -26.12
N GLY A 49 20.89 25.61 -25.11
CA GLY A 49 19.42 25.62 -25.18
C GLY A 49 18.79 24.45 -25.94
N GLN A 50 19.59 23.51 -26.47
CA GLN A 50 19.08 22.27 -27.05
C GLN A 50 18.54 21.32 -25.96
N PRO A 51 17.49 20.53 -26.23
CA PRO A 51 16.96 19.58 -25.27
C PRO A 51 18.00 18.51 -24.90
N LYS A 52 17.92 18.01 -23.66
CA LYS A 52 18.70 16.84 -23.24
C LYS A 52 18.12 15.59 -23.90
N GLU A 53 18.98 14.75 -24.46
CA GLU A 53 18.59 13.43 -24.96
C GLU A 53 19.18 12.33 -24.09
N TYR A 54 18.52 11.18 -24.07
CA TYR A 54 18.89 10.05 -23.23
C TYR A 54 19.06 8.79 -24.06
N TYR A 55 20.02 7.94 -23.69
CA TYR A 55 20.19 6.64 -24.33
C TYR A 55 18.99 5.74 -24.05
N THR A 56 18.66 4.89 -25.02
CA THR A 56 17.65 3.84 -24.83
C THR A 56 18.22 2.65 -24.09
N LEU A 57 17.36 1.82 -23.52
CA LEU A 57 17.78 0.57 -22.87
C LEU A 57 18.51 -0.35 -23.84
N ASP A 58 18.03 -0.47 -25.08
CA ASP A 58 18.64 -1.31 -26.12
C ASP A 58 20.08 -0.89 -26.44
N SER A 59 20.33 0.42 -26.59
CA SER A 59 21.68 0.95 -26.83
C SER A 59 22.68 0.58 -25.73
N ILE A 60 22.24 0.66 -24.48
CA ILE A 60 23.09 0.37 -23.32
C ILE A 60 23.27 -1.15 -23.14
N LEU A 61 22.21 -1.93 -23.32
CA LEU A 61 22.27 -3.40 -23.24
C LEU A 61 23.15 -3.97 -24.35
N PHE A 62 23.05 -3.43 -25.57
CA PHE A 62 23.89 -3.81 -26.69
C PHE A 62 25.37 -3.49 -26.44
N LEU A 63 25.68 -2.35 -25.82
CA LEU A 63 27.04 -2.04 -25.36
C LEU A 63 27.53 -3.07 -24.34
N LEU A 64 26.69 -3.43 -23.36
CA LEU A 64 27.05 -4.36 -22.28
C LEU A 64 27.36 -5.77 -22.82
N ASN A 65 26.60 -6.24 -23.81
CA ASN A 65 26.83 -7.53 -24.46
C ASN A 65 28.07 -7.55 -25.36
N ASN A 66 28.52 -6.37 -25.81
CA ASN A 66 29.64 -6.21 -26.74
C ASN A 66 30.83 -5.45 -26.14
N VAL A 67 30.99 -5.47 -24.82
CA VAL A 67 32.09 -4.77 -24.11
C VAL A 67 33.49 -5.22 -24.53
N HIS A 68 33.62 -6.48 -24.94
CA HIS A 68 34.86 -7.10 -25.40
C HIS A 68 35.33 -6.56 -26.76
N LEU A 69 34.44 -5.95 -27.55
CA LEU A 69 34.79 -5.39 -28.85
C LEU A 69 35.40 -3.98 -28.70
N PRO A 70 36.48 -3.67 -29.44
CA PRO A 70 36.95 -2.30 -29.58
C PRO A 70 35.83 -1.39 -30.09
N HIS A 71 35.83 -0.12 -29.64
CA HIS A 71 34.73 0.81 -29.93
C HIS A 71 34.37 0.93 -31.43
N PRO A 72 35.34 1.00 -32.38
CA PRO A 72 35.00 1.03 -33.82
C PRO A 72 34.29 -0.24 -34.32
N SER A 73 34.64 -1.42 -33.79
CA SER A 73 33.97 -2.68 -34.15
C SER A 73 32.57 -2.78 -33.53
N TYR A 74 32.40 -2.28 -32.31
CA TYR A 74 31.09 -2.12 -31.68
C TYR A 74 30.17 -1.20 -32.50
N VAL A 75 30.67 -0.06 -32.99
CA VAL A 75 29.89 0.89 -33.80
C VAL A 75 29.41 0.23 -35.10
N ARG A 76 30.29 -0.51 -35.79
CA ARG A 76 29.90 -1.26 -37.01
C ARG A 76 28.81 -2.28 -36.71
N ARG A 77 28.95 -3.03 -35.62
CA ARG A 77 27.97 -4.05 -35.22
C ARG A 77 26.62 -3.43 -34.83
N ALA A 78 26.62 -2.31 -34.11
CA ALA A 78 25.41 -1.59 -33.74
C ALA A 78 24.66 -1.06 -34.97
N ALA A 79 25.40 -0.57 -35.97
CA ALA A 79 24.81 -0.12 -37.24
C ALA A 79 24.14 -1.26 -38.01
N THR A 80 24.72 -2.47 -38.02
CA THR A 80 24.10 -3.66 -38.62
C THR A 80 22.78 -4.04 -37.95
N GLU A 81 22.69 -3.90 -36.62
CA GLU A 81 21.50 -4.20 -35.84
C GLU A 81 20.51 -3.01 -35.77
N ASN A 82 20.80 -1.89 -36.45
CA ASN A 82 20.03 -0.63 -36.38
C ASN A 82 19.85 -0.06 -34.95
N ILE A 83 20.84 -0.28 -34.08
CA ILE A 83 20.79 0.19 -32.68
C ILE A 83 21.60 1.49 -32.55
N PRO A 84 21.04 2.56 -31.94
CA PRO A 84 21.78 3.79 -31.68
C PRO A 84 23.03 3.53 -30.82
N VAL A 85 24.17 4.08 -31.22
CA VAL A 85 25.46 3.84 -30.55
C VAL A 85 25.65 4.70 -29.29
N VAL A 86 26.19 4.10 -28.23
CA VAL A 86 26.71 4.86 -27.09
C VAL A 86 27.97 5.60 -27.53
N ARG A 87 27.99 6.93 -27.36
CA ARG A 87 29.10 7.77 -27.80
C ARG A 87 30.38 7.45 -27.02
N ARG A 88 31.53 7.59 -27.68
CA ARG A 88 32.84 7.26 -27.11
C ARG A 88 33.16 7.95 -25.77
N PRO A 89 32.84 9.25 -25.57
CA PRO A 89 33.09 9.91 -24.28
C PRO A 89 32.29 9.30 -23.11
N ASP A 90 31.08 8.81 -23.38
CA ASP A 90 30.21 8.22 -22.34
C ASP A 90 30.58 6.79 -22.00
N ARG A 91 31.20 6.05 -22.93
CA ARG A 91 31.45 4.61 -22.81
C ARG A 91 32.13 4.22 -21.50
N LYS A 92 33.19 4.93 -21.09
CA LYS A 92 33.95 4.60 -19.87
C LYS A 92 33.12 4.87 -18.61
N GLY A 93 32.47 6.03 -18.52
CA GLY A 93 31.66 6.41 -17.35
C GLY A 93 30.43 5.52 -17.19
N LEU A 94 29.77 5.18 -18.29
CA LEU A 94 28.61 4.30 -18.29
C LEU A 94 28.97 2.88 -17.84
N LEU A 95 30.08 2.32 -18.34
CA LEU A 95 30.53 0.98 -17.93
C LEU A 95 30.99 0.93 -16.46
N SER A 96 31.71 1.96 -16.00
CA SER A 96 32.09 2.10 -14.57
C SER A 96 30.86 2.08 -13.66
N TYR A 97 29.79 2.78 -14.06
CA TYR A 97 28.52 2.76 -13.34
C TYR A 97 27.84 1.38 -13.37
N LEU A 98 27.71 0.76 -14.54
CA LEU A 98 27.04 -0.53 -14.72
C LEU A 98 27.76 -1.69 -14.02
N ASN A 99 29.09 -1.66 -13.94
CA ASN A 99 29.89 -2.67 -13.25
C ASN A 99 29.94 -2.45 -11.73
N GLY A 100 29.44 -1.30 -11.25
CA GLY A 100 29.44 -0.97 -9.84
C GLY A 100 30.75 -0.35 -9.32
N GLU A 101 31.71 -0.06 -10.19
CA GLU A 101 32.94 0.69 -9.87
C GLU A 101 32.61 2.13 -9.43
N SER A 102 31.50 2.69 -9.91
CA SER A 102 30.96 3.96 -9.46
C SER A 102 29.49 3.82 -9.02
N SER A 103 29.13 4.48 -7.93
CA SER A 103 27.74 4.52 -7.43
C SER A 103 26.89 5.61 -8.11
N THR A 104 27.52 6.57 -8.77
CA THR A 104 26.88 7.65 -9.53
C THR A 104 27.71 8.01 -10.78
N SER A 105 27.12 8.74 -11.73
CA SER A 105 27.82 9.33 -12.88
C SER A 105 27.27 10.76 -13.09
N THR A 106 28.12 11.67 -13.56
CA THR A 106 27.75 13.07 -13.85
C THR A 106 26.70 13.18 -14.97
N SER A 107 26.63 12.18 -15.85
CA SER A 107 25.67 12.12 -16.94
C SER A 107 24.31 11.52 -16.55
N ILE A 108 24.12 11.10 -15.29
CA ILE A 108 22.84 10.56 -14.82
C ILE A 108 21.94 11.71 -14.35
N ASP A 109 20.86 11.95 -15.09
CA ASP A 109 19.85 12.94 -14.72
C ASP A 109 18.76 12.31 -13.85
N ARG A 110 18.82 12.55 -12.54
CA ARG A 110 17.78 12.04 -11.61
C ARG A 110 16.42 12.72 -11.79
N SER A 111 16.33 13.78 -12.58
CA SER A 111 15.08 14.48 -12.90
C SER A 111 14.42 14.01 -14.20
N ALA A 112 15.04 13.08 -14.94
CA ALA A 112 14.46 12.54 -16.16
C ALA A 112 13.12 11.83 -15.87
N PRO A 113 12.10 12.00 -16.73
CA PRO A 113 10.84 11.24 -16.62
C PRO A 113 11.11 9.74 -16.64
N ILE A 114 10.77 9.03 -15.56
CA ILE A 114 11.05 7.59 -15.42
C ILE A 114 9.86 6.80 -15.95
N GLU A 115 10.09 6.00 -16.99
CA GLU A 115 9.13 4.96 -17.40
C GLU A 115 9.18 3.79 -16.42
N ILE A 116 8.06 3.57 -15.71
CA ILE A 116 7.90 2.51 -14.72
C ILE A 116 7.71 1.19 -15.48
N GLY A 117 8.53 0.18 -15.16
CA GLY A 117 8.47 -1.13 -15.80
C GLY A 117 7.09 -1.74 -15.67
N LEU A 118 6.62 -2.33 -16.78
CA LEU A 118 5.42 -3.13 -16.78
C LEU A 118 5.73 -4.40 -15.98
N GLN A 119 5.05 -4.60 -14.86
CA GLN A 119 5.18 -5.86 -14.12
C GLN A 119 4.62 -6.97 -15.02
N SER A 120 5.49 -7.88 -15.46
CA SER A 120 5.08 -9.02 -16.25
C SER A 120 4.17 -9.85 -15.36
N ARG A 121 2.89 -9.89 -15.74
CA ARG A 121 1.91 -10.81 -15.16
C ARG A 121 2.48 -12.19 -15.44
N THR A 122 2.94 -12.89 -14.41
CA THR A 122 3.47 -14.26 -14.51
C THR A 122 2.52 -15.08 -15.37
N GLN A 123 2.90 -15.29 -16.64
CA GLN A 123 2.24 -16.22 -17.52
C GLN A 123 2.57 -17.59 -16.95
N GLY A 124 1.61 -18.16 -16.21
CA GLY A 124 1.52 -19.60 -16.07
C GLY A 124 1.61 -20.18 -17.49
N LYS A 125 2.57 -21.10 -17.67
CA LYS A 125 2.79 -21.85 -18.89
C LYS A 125 1.46 -22.33 -19.47
N VAL A 126 1.03 -21.71 -20.56
CA VAL A 126 0.15 -22.36 -21.53
C VAL A 126 1.06 -23.23 -22.37
N THR A 127 1.26 -24.47 -21.93
CA THR A 127 1.77 -25.54 -22.79
C THR A 127 0.58 -26.31 -23.32
N THR A 128 0.28 -26.05 -24.60
CA THR A 128 -0.60 -26.83 -25.45
C THR A 128 0.07 -28.18 -25.79
N PHE A 129 0.20 -29.10 -24.84
CA PHE A 129 0.43 -30.53 -25.11
C PHE A 129 -0.11 -31.33 -23.92
N LEU A 130 -0.97 -32.33 -24.20
CA LEU A 130 -1.65 -33.26 -23.30
C LEU A 130 -3.02 -32.80 -22.73
N GLN A 131 -3.99 -32.63 -23.63
CA GLN A 131 -5.42 -32.82 -23.29
C GLN A 131 -5.78 -34.28 -23.56
N HIS A 132 -5.56 -35.16 -22.58
CA HIS A 132 -6.24 -36.47 -22.53
C HIS A 132 -6.19 -37.14 -21.14
N ASP A 133 -5.27 -36.73 -20.24
CA ASP A 133 -5.06 -37.43 -18.97
C ASP A 133 -5.79 -36.83 -17.75
N ASP A 134 -6.33 -35.61 -17.85
CA ASP A 134 -7.00 -34.97 -16.72
C ASP A 134 -8.47 -35.39 -16.55
N GLU A 135 -9.15 -35.80 -17.62
CA GLU A 135 -10.56 -36.21 -17.54
C GLU A 135 -10.75 -37.55 -16.83
N GLU A 136 -9.85 -38.52 -17.07
CA GLU A 136 -9.86 -39.82 -16.38
C GLU A 136 -9.56 -39.67 -14.88
N ARG A 137 -8.61 -38.80 -14.52
CA ARG A 137 -8.23 -38.55 -13.11
C ARG A 137 -9.35 -37.86 -12.34
N VAL A 138 -10.02 -36.89 -12.97
CA VAL A 138 -11.19 -36.21 -12.37
C VAL A 138 -12.38 -37.16 -12.27
N ARG A 139 -12.59 -38.05 -13.24
CA ARG A 139 -13.65 -39.07 -13.19
C ARG A 139 -13.41 -40.07 -12.05
N LEU A 140 -12.18 -40.56 -11.91
CA LEU A 140 -11.78 -41.52 -10.87
C LEU A 140 -11.90 -40.91 -9.45
N ASP A 141 -11.52 -39.64 -9.28
CA ASP A 141 -11.65 -38.94 -7.99
C ASP A 141 -13.12 -38.64 -7.65
N LYS A 142 -13.95 -38.33 -8.66
CA LYS A 142 -15.39 -38.13 -8.48
C LYS A 142 -16.12 -39.43 -8.12
N GLU A 143 -15.68 -40.54 -8.69
CA GLU A 143 -16.18 -41.89 -8.39
C GLU A 143 -15.75 -42.38 -7.00
N ARG A 144 -14.49 -42.11 -6.60
CA ARG A 144 -14.01 -42.34 -5.23
C ARG A 144 -14.77 -41.54 -4.18
N LEU A 145 -15.22 -40.33 -4.53
CA LEU A 145 -16.02 -39.48 -3.64
C LEU A 145 -17.48 -39.97 -3.55
N ALA A 146 -18.04 -40.49 -4.65
CA ALA A 146 -19.39 -41.05 -4.69
C ALA A 146 -19.50 -42.35 -3.89
N ALA A 147 -18.54 -43.27 -4.03
CA ALA A 147 -18.47 -44.51 -3.26
C ALA A 147 -18.34 -44.29 -1.74
N ARG A 148 -17.74 -43.16 -1.33
CA ARG A 148 -17.67 -42.73 0.07
C ARG A 148 -18.99 -42.20 0.62
N LEU A 149 -19.93 -41.80 -0.25
CA LEU A 149 -21.21 -41.20 0.12
C LEU A 149 -22.37 -42.20 0.12
N GLU A 150 -22.25 -43.32 -0.60
CA GLU A 150 -23.27 -44.38 -0.63
C GLU A 150 -23.25 -45.30 0.61
N GLY A 151 -22.12 -45.42 1.31
CA GLY A 151 -21.98 -46.30 2.48
C GLY A 151 -22.73 -45.88 3.76
N HIS A 152 -23.51 -44.80 3.74
CA HIS A 152 -24.31 -44.34 4.89
C HIS A 152 -25.70 -43.84 4.47
N LYS A 153 -26.47 -44.68 3.78
CA LYS A 153 -27.92 -44.54 3.70
C LYS A 153 -28.60 -45.82 4.13
N GLU A 154 -28.79 -46.01 5.43
CA GLU A 154 -30.02 -46.59 5.99
C GLU A 154 -30.24 -46.03 7.40
N GLY A 155 -31.43 -45.47 7.66
CA GLY A 155 -31.79 -44.91 8.95
C GLY A 155 -32.73 -43.71 8.83
N ILE A 156 -33.99 -43.98 8.52
CA ILE A 156 -35.10 -43.03 8.59
C ILE A 156 -35.16 -42.44 10.01
N VAL A 157 -35.10 -41.11 10.15
CA VAL A 157 -35.42 -40.43 11.41
C VAL A 157 -36.63 -39.53 11.17
N GLN A 158 -37.72 -39.89 11.85
CA GLN A 158 -39.00 -39.19 11.83
C GLN A 158 -38.85 -37.76 12.37
N ILE A 159 -39.54 -36.85 11.69
CA ILE A 159 -39.65 -35.43 12.00
C ILE A 159 -40.77 -35.29 13.03
N GLU A 160 -40.45 -35.19 14.32
CA GLU A 160 -41.30 -34.56 15.35
C GLU A 160 -40.58 -34.55 16.70
N GLN A 161 -39.96 -33.41 17.04
CA GLN A 161 -39.71 -32.86 18.39
C GLN A 161 -38.55 -31.85 18.33
N ILE A 162 -38.85 -30.60 17.99
CA ILE A 162 -37.92 -29.48 18.20
C ILE A 162 -37.95 -29.16 19.70
N ARG A 163 -36.93 -29.61 20.45
CA ARG A 163 -36.59 -29.06 21.77
C ARG A 163 -35.24 -28.35 21.70
N SER A 164 -35.18 -27.22 22.40
CA SER A 164 -34.03 -26.30 22.46
C SER A 164 -32.74 -27.01 22.92
N LEU A 165 -31.65 -26.77 22.18
CA LEU A 165 -30.31 -27.35 22.37
C LEU A 165 -29.59 -26.92 23.67
N SER A 166 -30.25 -26.23 24.58
CA SER A 166 -29.68 -25.80 25.86
C SER A 166 -29.76 -26.85 26.97
N GLU A 167 -30.51 -27.95 26.79
CA GLU A 167 -30.87 -28.85 27.91
C GLU A 167 -30.39 -30.32 27.77
N ALA A 168 -29.65 -30.69 26.71
CA ALA A 168 -29.35 -32.11 26.42
C ALA A 168 -27.85 -32.52 26.45
N MET A 169 -26.92 -31.67 26.89
CA MET A 169 -25.48 -32.03 26.93
C MET A 169 -24.82 -31.52 28.21
N SER A 170 -24.55 -32.43 29.15
CA SER A 170 -23.80 -32.10 30.37
C SER A 170 -22.34 -31.75 30.04
N VAL A 171 -21.76 -30.86 30.86
CA VAL A 171 -20.37 -30.37 30.75
C VAL A 171 -19.35 -31.52 30.66
N GLU A 172 -19.67 -32.66 31.27
CA GLU A 172 -18.88 -33.88 31.28
C GLU A 172 -18.76 -34.53 29.89
N LYS A 173 -19.82 -34.46 29.07
CA LYS A 173 -19.79 -35.00 27.69
C LYS A 173 -18.92 -34.12 26.78
N ILE A 174 -18.92 -32.82 27.00
CA ILE A 174 -18.04 -31.87 26.28
C ILE A 174 -16.58 -32.09 26.67
N ALA A 175 -16.31 -32.36 27.95
CA ALA A 175 -14.97 -32.72 28.44
C ALA A 175 -14.50 -34.06 27.87
N ALA A 176 -15.39 -35.06 27.80
CA ALA A 176 -15.08 -36.37 27.23
C ALA A 176 -14.77 -36.30 25.73
N ILE A 177 -15.51 -35.49 24.96
CA ILE A 177 -15.24 -35.27 23.53
C ILE A 177 -13.90 -34.55 23.33
N LYS A 178 -13.60 -33.52 24.14
CA LYS A 178 -12.31 -32.83 24.11
C LYS A 178 -11.15 -33.76 24.49
N ALA A 179 -11.31 -34.60 25.50
CA ALA A 179 -10.31 -35.58 25.92
C ALA A 179 -10.05 -36.63 24.82
N LYS A 180 -11.11 -37.10 24.15
CA LYS A 180 -11.01 -38.06 23.04
C LYS A 180 -10.31 -37.48 21.82
N ILE A 181 -10.51 -36.19 21.52
CA ILE A 181 -9.78 -35.47 20.45
C ILE A 181 -8.30 -35.27 20.82
N MET A 182 -8.01 -34.96 22.09
CA MET A 182 -6.65 -34.76 22.57
C MET A 182 -5.85 -36.08 22.60
N ALA A 183 -6.49 -37.20 22.94
CA ALA A 183 -5.91 -38.54 22.88
C ALA A 183 -5.64 -39.01 21.44
N LYS A 184 -6.52 -38.65 20.49
CA LYS A 184 -6.33 -38.93 19.07
C LYS A 184 -5.23 -38.08 18.43
N LYS A 185 -5.03 -36.84 18.90
CA LYS A 185 -3.88 -35.99 18.52
C LYS A 185 -2.53 -36.52 19.03
N ARG A 186 -2.52 -37.28 20.13
CA ARG A 186 -1.29 -37.82 20.74
C ARG A 186 -0.78 -39.14 20.13
N SER A 187 -1.57 -39.84 19.31
CA SER A 187 -1.21 -41.17 18.78
C SER A 187 -0.84 -41.22 17.31
N THR A 188 -0.91 -40.10 16.57
CA THR A 188 -0.75 -40.14 15.09
C THR A 188 0.67 -39.90 14.58
N ILE A 189 1.67 -39.67 15.43
CA ILE A 189 3.05 -39.48 14.92
C ILE A 189 4.08 -40.15 15.85
N LYS A 190 4.58 -41.31 15.43
CA LYS A 190 5.93 -41.80 15.71
C LYS A 190 6.67 -41.82 14.37
N THR A 191 7.53 -40.83 14.14
CA THR A 191 9.03 -40.87 14.14
C THR A 191 9.55 -41.66 12.93
N ASP A 192 10.51 -41.16 12.15
CA ASP A 192 11.89 -40.93 12.60
C ASP A 192 12.62 -39.80 11.85
N LEU A 193 13.52 -39.13 12.59
CA LEU A 193 14.61 -38.20 12.22
C LEU A 193 14.43 -36.72 12.64
N ASP A 194 15.35 -36.33 13.55
CA ASP A 194 15.89 -35.00 13.88
C ASP A 194 15.26 -34.17 15.04
N ASP A 195 15.59 -34.58 16.27
CA ASP A 195 15.34 -33.95 17.58
C ASP A 195 16.08 -32.60 17.86
N ASP A 196 16.72 -31.94 16.88
CA ASP A 196 17.53 -30.72 17.14
C ASP A 196 16.71 -29.40 17.12
N ILE A 197 15.52 -29.38 16.52
CA ILE A 197 14.75 -28.13 16.29
C ILE A 197 13.93 -27.70 17.52
N THR A 198 13.44 -28.67 18.32
CA THR A 198 12.52 -28.38 19.43
C THR A 198 13.18 -27.79 20.66
N LEU A 199 14.49 -27.99 20.85
CA LEU A 199 15.23 -27.41 21.98
C LEU A 199 15.58 -25.93 21.74
N LYS A 200 15.95 -25.56 20.50
CA LYS A 200 16.24 -24.17 20.11
C LYS A 200 15.00 -23.27 20.18
N GLN A 201 13.83 -23.77 19.80
CA GLN A 201 12.62 -22.94 19.84
C GLN A 201 12.14 -22.62 21.27
N ARG A 202 12.46 -23.46 22.26
CA ARG A 202 12.20 -23.15 23.68
C ARG A 202 13.19 -22.14 24.26
N SER A 203 14.47 -22.22 23.90
CA SER A 203 15.48 -21.27 24.39
C SER A 203 15.31 -19.85 23.84
N PHE A 204 14.82 -19.71 22.60
CA PHE A 204 14.57 -18.39 21.99
C PHE A 204 13.41 -17.65 22.67
N VAL A 205 12.33 -18.34 23.04
CA VAL A 205 11.16 -17.72 23.70
C VAL A 205 11.50 -17.31 25.14
N ASP A 206 12.30 -18.11 25.86
CA ASP A 206 12.71 -17.81 27.24
C ASP A 206 13.70 -16.62 27.29
N ALA A 207 14.59 -16.51 26.30
CA ALA A 207 15.50 -15.37 26.18
C ALA A 207 14.79 -14.05 25.83
N GLU A 208 13.70 -14.09 25.05
CA GLU A 208 12.93 -12.91 24.65
C GLU A 208 12.10 -12.32 25.81
N VAL A 209 11.64 -13.18 26.73
CA VAL A 209 10.95 -12.79 27.97
C VAL A 209 11.91 -12.14 28.98
N ASP A 210 13.16 -12.60 29.05
CA ASP A 210 14.16 -12.03 29.97
C ASP A 210 14.66 -10.64 29.55
N VAL A 211 14.82 -10.39 28.23
CA VAL A 211 15.22 -9.07 27.71
C VAL A 211 14.13 -8.02 27.94
N THR A 212 12.86 -8.37 27.73
CA THR A 212 11.75 -7.44 28.02
C THR A 212 11.62 -7.18 29.52
N ARG A 213 11.92 -8.15 30.38
CA ARG A 213 11.92 -7.98 31.84
C ARG A 213 13.06 -7.06 32.33
N ASP A 214 14.25 -7.15 31.75
CA ASP A 214 15.38 -6.26 32.11
C ASP A 214 15.16 -4.81 31.65
N ILE A 215 14.52 -4.62 30.50
CA ILE A 215 14.14 -3.28 30.01
C ILE A 215 13.08 -2.66 30.94
N VAL A 216 12.04 -3.42 31.30
CA VAL A 216 10.95 -2.94 32.18
C VAL A 216 11.42 -2.71 33.62
N SER A 217 12.42 -3.46 34.12
CA SER A 217 12.93 -3.28 35.48
C SER A 217 13.83 -2.05 35.64
N ARG A 218 14.46 -1.58 34.55
CA ARG A 218 15.36 -0.41 34.53
C ARG A 218 14.67 0.87 34.09
N GLU A 219 13.48 0.81 33.51
CA GLU A 219 12.76 2.00 33.06
C GLU A 219 12.06 2.73 34.21
N ARG A 220 12.16 4.07 34.23
CA ARG A 220 11.43 4.93 35.18
C ARG A 220 10.32 5.65 34.43
N VAL A 221 9.07 5.27 34.71
CA VAL A 221 7.88 5.90 34.10
C VAL A 221 7.60 7.24 34.76
N TRP A 222 7.86 8.35 34.06
CA TRP A 222 7.73 9.71 34.59
C TRP A 222 6.28 10.23 34.67
N ARG A 223 5.39 9.76 33.78
CA ARG A 223 3.96 10.12 33.76
C ARG A 223 3.15 8.96 33.19
N THR A 224 2.08 8.59 33.88
CA THR A 224 1.04 7.68 33.40
C THR A 224 -0.21 8.44 32.99
N ARG A 225 -1.10 7.76 32.26
CA ARG A 225 -2.42 8.28 31.82
C ARG A 225 -3.21 8.94 32.96
N THR A 226 -3.03 8.46 34.18
CA THR A 226 -3.67 8.98 35.40
C THR A 226 -2.96 10.22 35.96
N THR A 227 -1.62 10.26 36.01
CA THR A 227 -0.89 11.46 36.49
C THR A 227 -0.98 12.67 35.55
N ILE A 228 -1.31 12.50 34.27
CA ILE A 228 -1.50 13.64 33.35
C ILE A 228 -2.80 14.41 33.65
N LEU A 229 -3.79 13.74 34.26
CA LEU A 229 -5.09 14.35 34.60
C LEU A 229 -5.11 15.00 35.99
N GLN A 230 -4.03 14.85 36.78
CA GLN A 230 -3.91 15.47 38.10
C GLN A 230 -2.98 16.68 37.99
N SER A 231 -3.47 17.86 38.38
CA SER A 231 -2.63 19.05 38.49
C SER A 231 -1.58 18.83 39.58
N THR A 232 -0.33 19.21 39.32
CA THR A 232 0.80 19.09 40.27
C THR A 232 0.75 20.11 41.41
N GLY A 233 -0.40 20.75 41.66
CA GLY A 233 -0.61 21.76 42.68
C GLY A 233 -1.88 21.49 43.46
N LYS A 234 -1.84 21.66 44.79
CA LYS A 234 -3.00 21.59 45.67
C LYS A 234 -3.94 22.76 45.38
N GLU A 235 -4.81 22.62 44.39
CA GLU A 235 -6.00 23.47 44.25
C GLU A 235 -7.22 22.66 44.64
N GLY A 236 -7.62 22.82 45.91
CA GLY A 236 -8.86 22.27 46.42
C GLY A 236 -10.05 22.97 45.77
N ALA A 237 -11.03 22.18 45.34
CA ALA A 237 -12.29 22.68 44.78
C ALA A 237 -13.05 23.49 45.84
N SER A 238 -12.96 24.82 45.79
CA SER A 238 -13.94 25.69 46.44
C SER A 238 -14.06 27.02 45.71
N ALA A 239 -15.31 27.51 45.63
CA ALA A 239 -15.77 28.83 45.18
C ALA A 239 -16.35 28.93 43.76
N ARG A 240 -17.64 28.60 43.66
CA ARG A 240 -18.60 29.30 42.79
C ARG A 240 -19.13 30.52 43.55
N LYS A 241 -18.99 31.75 43.01
CA LYS A 241 -20.03 32.82 42.98
C LYS A 241 -19.47 34.15 42.42
N ALA A 242 -20.41 35.00 42.00
CA ALA A 242 -20.28 36.08 41.03
C ALA A 242 -20.20 37.50 41.63
N GLN A 243 -19.89 38.46 40.74
CA GLN A 243 -20.21 39.90 40.69
C GLN A 243 -19.33 40.96 41.41
N THR A 244 -18.89 41.91 40.57
CA THR A 244 -18.28 43.25 40.73
C THR A 244 -19.24 44.30 41.34
N PRO A 245 -18.80 45.47 41.92
CA PRO A 245 -18.14 46.57 41.16
C PRO A 245 -17.09 47.49 41.85
N ALA A 246 -16.18 47.98 40.99
CA ALA A 246 -15.43 49.26 40.87
C ALA A 246 -14.85 50.03 42.08
N LEU A 247 -13.55 50.41 41.99
CA LEU A 247 -13.05 51.81 41.86
C LEU A 247 -11.50 51.91 41.66
N GLN A 248 -11.14 52.73 40.66
CA GLN A 248 -9.93 53.55 40.40
C GLN A 248 -8.54 52.99 39.96
N PRO A 249 -7.81 53.76 39.11
CA PRO A 249 -6.72 53.28 38.26
C PRO A 249 -5.33 53.69 38.73
N VAL A 250 -4.38 52.76 38.75
CA VAL A 250 -2.95 53.01 38.95
C VAL A 250 -2.18 52.57 37.70
N PRO A 251 -1.34 53.41 37.09
CA PRO A 251 -0.61 53.04 35.88
C PRO A 251 0.55 52.10 36.25
N ARG A 252 0.63 50.95 35.57
CA ARG A 252 1.79 50.06 35.60
C ARG A 252 2.21 49.65 34.19
N PRO A 253 3.51 49.39 33.98
CA PRO A 253 4.20 49.62 32.72
C PRO A 253 3.87 48.60 31.64
N VAL A 254 3.99 49.08 30.40
CA VAL A 254 3.95 48.30 29.16
C VAL A 254 5.03 47.21 29.15
N SER A 255 4.72 46.15 28.42
CA SER A 255 5.59 45.04 27.99
C SER A 255 5.75 43.83 28.93
N GLN A 256 4.65 43.07 29.08
CA GLN A 256 4.77 41.63 28.91
C GLN A 256 3.75 41.18 27.88
N ALA A 257 4.27 40.85 26.69
CA ALA A 257 3.48 40.28 25.62
C ALA A 257 2.79 39.02 26.15
N ARG A 258 1.46 39.06 26.19
CA ARG A 258 0.63 37.86 26.26
C ARG A 258 1.17 36.91 25.19
N PRO A 259 1.53 35.65 25.50
CA PRO A 259 1.88 34.71 24.45
C PRO A 259 0.71 34.70 23.46
N PRO A 260 0.97 34.79 22.14
CA PRO A 260 -0.09 34.76 21.15
C PRO A 260 -0.94 33.52 21.44
N PRO A 261 -2.28 33.59 21.30
CA PRO A 261 -3.14 32.43 21.53
C PRO A 261 -2.53 31.28 20.74
N ASN A 262 -2.10 30.25 21.46
CA ASN A 262 -1.38 29.09 20.96
C ASN A 262 -2.05 28.69 19.65
N GLN A 263 -1.47 29.11 18.52
CA GLN A 263 -2.04 28.83 17.21
C GLN A 263 -2.03 27.31 17.17
N LYS A 264 -3.23 26.71 17.33
CA LYS A 264 -3.39 25.27 17.39
C LYS A 264 -2.65 24.76 16.15
N LYS A 265 -1.47 24.16 16.34
CA LYS A 265 -0.70 23.58 15.23
C LYS A 265 -1.70 22.76 14.44
N GLY A 266 -1.99 23.19 13.21
CA GLY A 266 -3.01 22.57 12.38
C GLY A 266 -2.79 21.07 12.35
N SER A 267 -3.86 20.30 12.48
CA SER A 267 -3.77 18.84 12.44
C SER A 267 -3.04 18.43 11.15
N ARG A 268 -2.00 17.60 11.25
CA ARG A 268 -1.27 17.09 10.07
C ARG A 268 -1.91 15.82 9.48
N THR A 269 -3.06 15.42 10.01
CA THR A 269 -3.73 14.19 9.59
C THR A 269 -4.25 14.34 8.16
N PRO A 270 -3.81 13.51 7.21
CA PRO A 270 -4.32 13.52 5.84
C PRO A 270 -5.81 13.15 5.79
N ILE A 271 -6.52 13.74 4.82
CA ILE A 271 -7.98 13.60 4.64
C ILE A 271 -8.28 12.80 3.36
N ILE A 272 -9.20 11.85 3.47
CA ILE A 272 -9.76 11.09 2.35
C ILE A 272 -11.24 11.45 2.25
N ILE A 273 -11.68 11.88 1.08
CA ILE A 273 -13.09 12.21 0.83
C ILE A 273 -13.76 11.02 0.15
N ILE A 274 -14.91 10.60 0.66
CA ILE A 274 -15.76 9.59 0.03
C ILE A 274 -17.09 10.21 -0.43
N PRO A 275 -17.83 9.58 -1.35
CA PRO A 275 -19.14 10.09 -1.75
C PRO A 275 -20.15 10.04 -0.59
N ALA A 276 -21.02 11.04 -0.53
CA ALA A 276 -22.16 11.06 0.39
C ALA A 276 -23.32 10.15 -0.05
N ALA A 277 -23.21 9.50 -1.21
CA ALA A 277 -24.26 8.64 -1.74
C ALA A 277 -24.37 7.33 -0.95
N THR A 278 -25.58 7.01 -0.49
CA THR A 278 -25.88 5.80 0.26
C THR A 278 -25.72 4.51 -0.54
N THR A 279 -25.81 4.60 -1.87
CA THR A 279 -25.63 3.49 -2.83
C THR A 279 -24.17 3.26 -3.21
N SER A 280 -23.24 4.11 -2.75
CA SER A 280 -21.81 3.94 -2.98
C SER A 280 -21.28 2.65 -2.32
N LEU A 281 -20.32 2.00 -2.97
CA LEU A 281 -19.63 0.83 -2.43
C LEU A 281 -18.80 1.18 -1.18
N ILE A 282 -18.32 2.42 -1.09
CA ILE A 282 -17.65 2.97 0.08
C ILE A 282 -18.52 4.04 0.71
N THR A 283 -18.78 3.90 2.01
CA THR A 283 -19.56 4.83 2.84
C THR A 283 -18.91 4.99 4.21
N MET A 284 -19.38 5.94 5.01
CA MET A 284 -18.88 6.16 6.37
C MET A 284 -19.04 4.93 7.28
N LEU A 285 -19.94 4.00 6.95
CA LEU A 285 -20.18 2.79 7.74
C LEU A 285 -19.13 1.69 7.53
N ASN A 286 -18.56 1.61 6.32
CA ASN A 286 -17.66 0.53 5.94
C ASN A 286 -16.24 1.02 5.58
N ALA A 287 -16.00 2.33 5.50
CA ALA A 287 -14.70 2.89 5.13
C ALA A 287 -13.54 2.34 5.98
N LYS A 288 -13.78 2.07 7.27
CA LYS A 288 -12.77 1.48 8.16
C LYS A 288 -12.41 0.06 7.73
N ASP A 289 -13.39 -0.80 7.49
CA ASP A 289 -13.16 -2.17 7.06
C ASP A 289 -12.45 -2.24 5.70
N LEU A 290 -12.87 -1.37 4.76
CA LEU A 290 -12.29 -1.33 3.42
C LEU A 290 -10.85 -0.84 3.45
N LEU A 291 -10.59 0.31 4.08
CA LEU A 291 -9.30 0.99 3.98
C LEU A 291 -8.31 0.54 5.06
N GLN A 292 -8.76 0.21 6.27
CA GLN A 292 -7.87 -0.24 7.33
C GLN A 292 -7.71 -1.76 7.33
N ASP A 293 -8.81 -2.50 7.25
CA ASP A 293 -8.80 -3.97 7.38
C ASP A 293 -8.69 -4.68 6.01
N LEU A 294 -8.72 -3.91 4.92
CA LEU A 294 -8.56 -4.38 3.53
C LEU A 294 -9.63 -5.40 3.14
N LYS A 295 -10.84 -5.24 3.67
CA LYS A 295 -11.96 -6.18 3.50
C LYS A 295 -13.21 -5.42 3.08
N PHE A 296 -13.87 -5.88 2.03
CA PHE A 296 -15.15 -5.30 1.66
C PHE A 296 -16.29 -5.87 2.51
N ILE A 297 -17.06 -4.97 3.12
CA ILE A 297 -18.33 -5.25 3.79
C ILE A 297 -19.35 -4.24 3.25
N THR A 298 -20.54 -4.70 2.90
CA THR A 298 -21.59 -3.83 2.39
C THR A 298 -22.10 -2.90 3.50
N SER A 299 -22.59 -1.72 3.10
CA SER A 299 -23.24 -0.80 4.02
C SER A 299 -24.50 -1.41 4.67
N GLU A 300 -25.19 -2.32 3.97
CA GLU A 300 -26.37 -3.02 4.48
C GLU A 300 -26.04 -3.99 5.60
N GLU A 301 -24.99 -4.81 5.45
CA GLU A 301 -24.52 -5.69 6.54
C GLU A 301 -24.12 -4.89 7.78
N LYS A 302 -23.45 -3.74 7.60
CA LYS A 302 -23.08 -2.85 8.71
C LYS A 302 -24.29 -2.25 9.42
N LYS A 303 -25.33 -1.87 8.66
CA LYS A 303 -26.60 -1.40 9.24
C LYS A 303 -27.31 -2.49 10.03
N LYS A 304 -27.33 -3.73 9.53
CA LYS A 304 -27.91 -4.88 10.26
C LYS A 304 -27.19 -5.16 11.58
N GLN A 305 -25.90 -4.88 11.67
CA GLN A 305 -25.11 -4.97 12.90
C GLN A 305 -25.39 -3.84 13.90
N GLY A 306 -26.25 -2.87 13.56
CA GLY A 306 -26.63 -1.77 14.46
C GLY A 306 -25.52 -0.73 14.68
N ILE A 307 -24.52 -0.66 13.80
CA ILE A 307 -23.40 0.28 13.96
C ILE A 307 -23.89 1.70 13.63
N PRO A 308 -23.72 2.68 14.53
CA PRO A 308 -24.10 4.05 14.28
C PRO A 308 -23.23 4.66 13.17
N ARG A 309 -23.82 5.56 12.38
CA ARG A 309 -23.08 6.32 11.36
C ARG A 309 -22.38 7.51 11.99
N ASP A 310 -21.06 7.53 11.92
CA ASP A 310 -20.26 8.69 12.27
C ASP A 310 -20.14 9.68 11.09
N ASN A 311 -20.01 10.97 11.41
CA ASN A 311 -19.73 12.02 10.42
C ASN A 311 -18.25 12.07 10.03
N GLU A 312 -17.39 11.43 10.80
CA GLU A 312 -15.95 11.40 10.60
C GLU A 312 -15.41 10.05 11.08
N VAL A 313 -14.56 9.41 10.28
CA VAL A 313 -13.93 8.13 10.62
C VAL A 313 -12.42 8.33 10.65
N LEU A 314 -11.79 7.97 11.77
CA LEU A 314 -10.33 7.96 11.90
C LEU A 314 -9.79 6.55 11.64
N LEU A 315 -8.94 6.44 10.62
CA LEU A 315 -8.22 5.22 10.26
C LEU A 315 -6.84 5.24 10.89
N GLN A 316 -6.34 4.07 11.28
CA GLN A 316 -4.96 3.87 11.72
C GLN A 316 -4.28 2.88 10.78
N ARG A 317 -3.61 3.39 9.77
CA ARG A 317 -2.91 2.55 8.79
C ARG A 317 -1.53 2.20 9.30
N ARG A 318 -1.22 0.91 9.42
CA ARG A 318 0.16 0.45 9.62
C ARG A 318 0.90 0.44 8.29
N LYS A 319 2.09 1.03 8.27
CA LYS A 319 2.98 1.13 7.13
C LYS A 319 4.37 0.75 7.57
N ASP A 320 4.97 -0.22 6.89
CA ASP A 320 6.35 -0.59 7.12
C ASP A 320 7.26 0.39 6.36
N GLN A 321 8.05 1.15 7.10
CA GLN A 321 9.00 2.12 6.58
C GLN A 321 10.41 1.56 6.70
N ILE A 322 11.10 1.42 5.58
CA ILE A 322 12.51 1.00 5.55
C ILE A 322 13.35 2.23 5.91
N GLN A 323 14.07 2.15 7.04
CA GLN A 323 14.99 3.22 7.44
C GLN A 323 16.32 3.13 6.66
N PRO A 324 17.05 4.25 6.54
CA PRO A 324 18.43 4.23 6.05
C PRO A 324 19.26 3.31 6.97
N GLY A 325 19.69 2.16 6.44
CA GLY A 325 20.34 1.09 7.23
C GLY A 325 19.68 -0.28 7.10
N GLY A 326 18.54 -0.39 6.41
CA GLY A 326 17.90 -1.68 6.08
C GLY A 326 16.94 -2.20 7.16
N THR A 327 16.83 -1.52 8.31
CA THR A 327 15.88 -1.88 9.37
C THR A 327 14.47 -1.42 9.01
N THR A 328 13.52 -2.34 9.03
CA THR A 328 12.09 -2.07 8.82
C THR A 328 11.44 -1.60 10.12
N LEU A 329 10.89 -0.38 10.14
CA LEU A 329 10.11 0.15 11.25
C LEU A 329 8.64 0.20 10.85
N SER A 330 7.77 -0.47 11.62
CA SER A 330 6.32 -0.34 11.42
C SER A 330 5.80 0.96 12.02
N VAL A 331 5.33 1.88 11.18
CA VAL A 331 4.79 3.19 11.55
C VAL A 331 3.28 3.18 11.37
N THR A 332 2.54 3.71 12.35
CA THR A 332 1.09 3.90 12.21
C THR A 332 0.79 5.33 11.78
N VAL A 333 0.16 5.49 10.62
CA VAL A 333 -0.24 6.78 10.04
C VAL A 333 -1.76 6.94 10.18
N PRO A 334 -2.23 8.01 10.86
CA PRO A 334 -3.66 8.28 10.95
C PRO A 334 -4.18 8.90 9.65
N TYR A 335 -5.40 8.54 9.24
CA TYR A 335 -6.13 9.21 8.16
C TYR A 335 -7.53 9.58 8.64
N ARG A 336 -8.03 10.72 8.17
CA ARG A 336 -9.38 11.20 8.43
C ARG A 336 -10.26 10.96 7.20
N VAL A 337 -11.36 10.25 7.34
CA VAL A 337 -12.34 10.02 6.28
C VAL A 337 -13.57 10.87 6.54
N ILE A 338 -14.05 11.55 5.50
CA ILE A 338 -15.28 12.35 5.53
C ILE A 338 -16.10 12.15 4.26
N ASP A 339 -17.40 12.45 4.32
CA ASP A 339 -18.29 12.46 3.15
C ASP A 339 -18.91 13.83 2.85
N GLN A 340 -18.71 14.81 3.73
CA GLN A 340 -19.22 16.18 3.63
C GLN A 340 -18.07 17.18 3.40
N PRO A 341 -17.53 17.27 2.17
CA PRO A 341 -16.36 18.12 1.87
C PRO A 341 -16.63 19.61 2.07
N LEU A 342 -17.87 20.08 1.88
CA LEU A 342 -18.24 21.50 2.05
C LEU A 342 -18.14 22.00 3.50
N LYS A 343 -17.98 21.10 4.48
CA LYS A 343 -17.73 21.46 5.88
C LYS A 343 -16.24 21.66 6.20
N LEU A 344 -15.35 21.39 5.23
CA LEU A 344 -13.91 21.59 5.42
C LEU A 344 -13.58 23.09 5.43
N ALA A 345 -12.73 23.49 6.38
CA ALA A 345 -12.15 24.83 6.37
C ALA A 345 -11.19 24.97 5.16
N PRO A 346 -10.97 26.17 4.62
CA PRO A 346 -10.05 26.38 3.48
C PRO A 346 -8.67 25.75 3.69
N GLN A 347 -8.09 25.89 4.88
CA GLN A 347 -6.79 25.31 5.27
C GLN A 347 -6.77 23.77 5.35
N ASP A 348 -7.93 23.12 5.46
CA ASP A 348 -8.00 21.66 5.52
C ASP A 348 -7.87 21.02 4.14
N TRP A 349 -8.15 21.78 3.07
CA TRP A 349 -8.03 21.30 1.69
C TRP A 349 -6.59 20.95 1.31
N ASP A 350 -5.59 21.62 1.91
CA ASP A 350 -4.18 21.27 1.74
C ASP A 350 -3.81 19.88 2.29
N ARG A 351 -4.69 19.31 3.12
CA ARG A 351 -4.54 17.99 3.74
C ARG A 351 -5.34 16.91 3.02
N VAL A 352 -6.15 17.27 2.02
CA VAL A 352 -6.92 16.30 1.23
C VAL A 352 -5.96 15.60 0.27
N VAL A 353 -5.82 14.29 0.43
CA VAL A 353 -4.84 13.49 -0.31
C VAL A 353 -5.48 12.54 -1.30
N ALA A 354 -6.74 12.14 -1.04
CA ALA A 354 -7.49 11.24 -1.90
C ALA A 354 -8.98 11.57 -1.94
N VAL A 355 -9.62 11.27 -3.07
CA VAL A 355 -11.07 11.35 -3.26
C VAL A 355 -11.59 10.10 -3.95
N PHE A 356 -12.71 9.57 -3.47
CA PHE A 356 -13.50 8.55 -4.17
C PHE A 356 -14.57 9.23 -5.03
N VAL A 357 -14.57 8.94 -6.33
CA VAL A 357 -15.43 9.58 -7.35
C VAL A 357 -16.52 8.63 -7.82
N GLN A 358 -17.71 9.17 -8.12
CA GLN A 358 -18.86 8.40 -8.58
C GLN A 358 -19.09 8.46 -10.09
N GLY A 359 -18.64 9.52 -10.77
CA GLY A 359 -18.87 9.71 -12.21
C GLY A 359 -19.38 11.09 -12.58
N PRO A 360 -20.49 11.56 -11.99
CA PRO A 360 -21.04 12.86 -12.37
C PRO A 360 -20.20 14.05 -11.90
N ALA A 361 -19.94 15.02 -12.78
CA ALA A 361 -19.14 16.21 -12.48
C ALA A 361 -19.72 17.08 -11.35
N TRP A 362 -21.05 17.06 -11.17
CA TRP A 362 -21.72 17.80 -10.09
C TRP A 362 -21.24 17.38 -8.69
N GLN A 363 -20.63 16.20 -8.53
CA GLN A 363 -20.02 15.76 -7.27
C GLN A 363 -19.03 16.79 -6.71
N PHE A 364 -18.33 17.52 -7.59
CA PHE A 364 -17.29 18.48 -7.23
C PHE A 364 -17.79 19.92 -7.10
N LYS A 365 -19.11 20.15 -7.23
CA LYS A 365 -19.68 21.49 -7.13
C LYS A 365 -19.34 22.13 -5.77
N GLY A 366 -18.75 23.32 -5.80
CA GLY A 366 -18.34 24.07 -4.61
C GLY A 366 -16.99 23.64 -4.02
N TRP A 367 -16.25 22.75 -4.68
CA TRP A 367 -14.88 22.40 -4.29
C TRP A 367 -13.90 23.46 -4.78
N PRO A 368 -12.77 23.66 -4.08
CA PRO A 368 -11.68 24.46 -4.62
C PRO A 368 -11.12 23.82 -5.89
N TRP A 369 -10.55 24.64 -6.77
CA TRP A 369 -9.92 24.21 -8.03
C TRP A 369 -10.86 23.56 -9.05
N LEU A 370 -12.17 23.63 -8.83
CA LEU A 370 -13.12 23.32 -9.91
C LEU A 370 -13.01 24.40 -10.98
N LEU A 371 -12.80 23.98 -12.22
CA LEU A 371 -12.72 24.91 -13.35
C LEU A 371 -14.10 25.53 -13.66
N PRO A 372 -14.16 26.73 -14.27
CA PRO A 372 -15.43 27.40 -14.58
C PRO A 372 -16.35 26.62 -15.53
N ASP A 373 -15.79 25.73 -16.35
CA ASP A 373 -16.50 24.80 -17.24
C ASP A 373 -17.07 23.57 -16.49
N GLY A 374 -16.82 23.46 -15.19
CA GLY A 374 -17.23 22.34 -14.34
C GLY A 374 -16.27 21.14 -14.40
N SER A 375 -15.12 21.28 -15.05
CA SER A 375 -14.13 20.21 -15.18
C SER A 375 -13.28 20.03 -13.90
N PRO A 376 -13.15 18.80 -13.36
CA PRO A 376 -12.38 18.54 -12.14
C PRO A 376 -10.88 18.29 -12.37
N VAL A 377 -10.33 18.67 -13.53
CA VAL A 377 -8.92 18.38 -13.90
C VAL A 377 -7.92 18.92 -12.88
N ASP A 378 -8.09 20.18 -12.46
CA ASP A 378 -7.20 20.81 -11.47
C ASP A 378 -7.37 20.22 -10.06
N ILE A 379 -8.55 19.68 -9.75
CA ILE A 379 -8.78 18.92 -8.52
C ILE A 379 -7.93 17.66 -8.54
N PHE A 380 -7.93 16.92 -9.66
CA PHE A 380 -7.18 15.66 -9.78
C PHE A 380 -5.67 15.84 -9.92
N ALA A 381 -5.21 17.01 -10.38
CA ALA A 381 -3.80 17.39 -10.32
C ALA A 381 -3.30 17.58 -8.87
N LYS A 382 -4.19 17.92 -7.93
CA LYS A 382 -3.87 18.20 -6.52
C LYS A 382 -4.30 17.11 -5.54
N ILE A 383 -5.21 16.23 -5.93
CA ILE A 383 -5.78 15.17 -5.09
C ILE A 383 -5.85 13.88 -5.90
N ARG A 384 -5.38 12.76 -5.34
CA ARG A 384 -5.46 11.49 -6.06
C ARG A 384 -6.90 10.95 -6.09
N ALA A 385 -7.44 10.73 -7.27
CA ALA A 385 -8.81 10.24 -7.43
C ALA A 385 -8.88 8.71 -7.63
N PHE A 386 -9.92 8.12 -7.05
CA PHE A 386 -10.21 6.68 -7.12
C PHE A 386 -11.67 6.44 -7.47
N HIS A 387 -11.97 5.45 -8.31
CA HIS A 387 -13.33 5.03 -8.59
C HIS A 387 -13.50 3.56 -8.19
N LEU A 388 -14.38 3.30 -7.23
CA LEU A 388 -14.66 1.94 -6.75
C LEU A 388 -15.92 1.42 -7.41
N LYS A 389 -15.81 0.32 -8.16
CA LYS A 389 -16.94 -0.33 -8.84
C LYS A 389 -16.87 -1.85 -8.73
N TYR A 390 -17.95 -2.53 -9.08
CA TYR A 390 -17.89 -3.98 -9.30
C TYR A 390 -17.24 -4.32 -10.65
N ASP A 391 -16.66 -5.51 -10.75
CA ASP A 391 -15.97 -5.99 -11.96
C ASP A 391 -16.91 -6.10 -13.17
N GLU A 392 -18.17 -6.46 -12.96
CA GLU A 392 -19.16 -6.48 -14.05
C GLU A 392 -19.81 -5.12 -14.39
N ALA A 393 -19.54 -4.07 -13.59
CA ALA A 393 -20.15 -2.77 -13.82
C ALA A 393 -19.38 -1.98 -14.90
N THR A 394 -20.13 -1.33 -15.79
CA THR A 394 -19.58 -0.42 -16.79
C THR A 394 -19.01 0.83 -16.11
N THR A 395 -17.80 1.24 -16.52
CA THR A 395 -17.19 2.47 -15.99
C THR A 395 -17.88 3.69 -16.59
N ASP A 396 -18.27 4.65 -15.74
CA ASP A 396 -18.88 5.91 -16.17
C ASP A 396 -18.03 6.64 -17.24
N PRO A 397 -18.62 7.19 -18.32
CA PRO A 397 -17.88 7.86 -19.39
C PRO A 397 -17.00 9.04 -18.92
N ASN A 398 -17.40 9.74 -17.86
CA ASN A 398 -16.58 10.84 -17.32
C ASN A 398 -15.36 10.30 -16.58
N VAL A 399 -15.51 9.21 -15.83
CA VAL A 399 -14.40 8.55 -15.11
C VAL A 399 -13.35 8.04 -16.08
N GLN A 400 -13.74 7.58 -17.27
CA GLN A 400 -12.80 7.15 -18.31
C GLN A 400 -11.94 8.30 -18.86
N LYS A 401 -12.43 9.54 -18.80
CA LYS A 401 -11.74 10.74 -19.30
C LYS A 401 -10.84 11.39 -18.25
N TRP A 402 -11.11 11.16 -16.97
CA TRP A 402 -10.41 11.78 -15.85
C TRP A 402 -9.21 10.95 -15.39
N ASP A 403 -8.18 11.58 -14.79
CA ASP A 403 -7.08 10.86 -14.13
C ASP A 403 -7.55 10.24 -12.82
N VAL A 404 -8.22 9.09 -12.94
CA VAL A 404 -8.85 8.37 -11.84
C VAL A 404 -8.36 6.94 -11.86
N THR A 405 -7.92 6.45 -10.70
CA THR A 405 -7.55 5.05 -10.54
C THR A 405 -8.79 4.20 -10.28
N VAL A 406 -9.15 3.33 -11.23
CA VAL A 406 -10.29 2.42 -11.08
C VAL A 406 -9.90 1.22 -10.23
N LEU A 407 -10.73 0.94 -9.21
CA LEU A 407 -10.64 -0.18 -8.29
C LEU A 407 -11.84 -1.08 -8.51
N GLU A 408 -11.58 -2.33 -8.88
CA GLU A 408 -12.62 -3.29 -9.24
C GLU A 408 -12.78 -4.33 -8.14
N LEU A 409 -13.99 -4.47 -7.61
CA LEU A 409 -14.34 -5.47 -6.62
C LEU A 409 -15.18 -6.57 -7.25
N SER A 410 -14.94 -7.81 -6.84
CA SER A 410 -15.83 -8.91 -7.21
C SER A 410 -16.99 -9.00 -6.23
N ARG A 411 -18.20 -9.32 -6.71
CA ARG A 411 -19.35 -9.58 -5.83
C ARG A 411 -19.17 -10.81 -4.96
N HIS A 412 -18.50 -11.83 -5.47
CA HIS A 412 -18.44 -13.16 -4.85
C HIS A 412 -17.05 -13.53 -4.33
N ARG A 413 -15.98 -12.99 -4.93
CA ARG A 413 -14.59 -13.37 -4.62
C ARG A 413 -13.92 -12.43 -3.62
N ARG A 414 -14.30 -12.54 -2.33
CA ARG A 414 -13.78 -11.67 -1.24
C ARG A 414 -12.28 -11.79 -0.96
N HIS A 415 -11.64 -12.89 -1.36
CA HIS A 415 -10.19 -13.04 -1.25
C HIS A 415 -9.42 -12.06 -2.16
N LEU A 416 -10.08 -11.48 -3.17
CA LEU A 416 -9.52 -10.47 -4.07
C LEU A 416 -9.67 -9.04 -3.54
N ASP A 417 -10.42 -8.81 -2.46
CA ASP A 417 -10.59 -7.46 -1.90
C ASP A 417 -9.24 -6.90 -1.41
N ARG A 418 -8.45 -7.72 -0.70
CA ARG A 418 -7.16 -7.32 -0.12
C ARG A 418 -6.19 -6.75 -1.17
N PRO A 419 -5.88 -7.40 -2.30
CA PRO A 419 -4.99 -6.82 -3.30
C PRO A 419 -5.55 -5.53 -3.92
N VAL A 420 -6.86 -5.38 -4.07
CA VAL A 420 -7.49 -4.14 -4.59
C VAL A 420 -7.21 -2.96 -3.65
N PHE A 421 -7.42 -3.13 -2.34
CA PHE A 421 -7.15 -2.08 -1.37
C PHE A 421 -5.67 -1.85 -1.10
N LEU A 422 -4.81 -2.88 -1.27
CA LEU A 422 -3.35 -2.68 -1.28
C LEU A 422 -2.92 -1.80 -2.46
N ARG A 423 -3.48 -2.01 -3.66
CA ARG A 423 -3.23 -1.15 -4.83
C ARG A 423 -3.66 0.29 -4.61
N PHE A 424 -4.80 0.52 -3.94
CA PHE A 424 -5.22 1.86 -3.50
C PHE A 424 -4.12 2.53 -2.66
N TRP A 425 -3.65 1.85 -1.62
CA TRP A 425 -2.66 2.39 -0.70
C TRP A 425 -1.29 2.62 -1.34
N GLU A 426 -0.86 1.72 -2.21
CA GLU A 426 0.39 1.87 -2.97
C GLU A 426 0.32 3.11 -3.88
N THR A 427 -0.81 3.27 -4.60
CA THR A 427 -1.03 4.42 -5.47
C THR A 427 -1.00 5.73 -4.67
N LEU A 428 -1.69 5.75 -3.52
CA LEU A 428 -1.70 6.91 -2.64
C LEU A 428 -0.33 7.20 -2.03
N ASP A 429 0.42 6.17 -1.62
CA ASP A 429 1.77 6.34 -1.08
C ASP A 429 2.74 6.94 -2.10
N ARG A 430 2.73 6.45 -3.33
CA ARG A 430 3.53 7.00 -4.43
C ARG A 430 3.20 8.47 -4.64
N TYR A 431 1.91 8.80 -4.68
CA TYR A 431 1.43 10.18 -4.79
C TYR A 431 1.91 11.06 -3.64
N LEU A 432 1.82 10.59 -2.40
CA LEU A 432 2.28 11.34 -1.22
C LEU A 432 3.79 11.60 -1.26
N ILE A 433 4.60 10.62 -1.66
CA ILE A 433 6.05 10.78 -1.79
C ILE A 433 6.36 11.85 -2.85
N PHE A 434 5.70 11.77 -4.01
CA PHE A 434 5.86 12.73 -5.10
C PHE A 434 5.51 14.17 -4.66
N MET A 435 4.36 14.34 -3.99
CA MET A 435 3.94 15.63 -3.44
C MET A 435 4.92 16.19 -2.41
N HIS A 436 5.46 15.36 -1.51
CA HIS A 436 6.46 15.80 -0.54
C HIS A 436 7.76 16.23 -1.22
N LEU A 437 8.18 15.53 -2.28
CA LEU A 437 9.38 15.87 -3.03
C LEU A 437 9.22 17.21 -3.77
N ILE A 438 8.06 17.45 -4.40
CA ILE A 438 7.76 18.75 -5.04
C ILE A 438 7.76 19.88 -4.02
N LYS A 439 7.11 19.70 -2.87
CA LYS A 439 7.09 20.72 -1.81
C LYS A 439 8.49 21.00 -1.29
N PHE A 440 9.36 20.00 -1.20
CA PHE A 440 10.75 20.18 -0.79
C PHE A 440 11.56 20.96 -1.83
N LEU A 441 11.37 20.68 -3.12
CA LEU A 441 12.05 21.37 -4.21
C LEU A 441 11.61 22.84 -4.36
N ASN A 442 10.35 23.16 -4.08
CA ASN A 442 9.83 24.54 -4.17
C ASN A 442 10.18 25.43 -2.96
N VAL A 443 10.82 24.88 -1.92
CA VAL A 443 11.23 25.60 -0.71
C VAL A 443 12.74 25.94 -0.74
N ILE A 444 13.48 25.37 -1.68
CA ILE A 444 14.86 25.72 -2.00
C ILE A 444 14.84 26.70 -3.17
#